data_AF-A0A1E9IVW5-F1
#
_entry.id   AF-A0A1E9IVW5-F1
#
_cell.length_a   1.000
_cell.length_b   1.000
_cell.length_c   1.000
_cell.angle_alpha   90.00
_cell.angle_beta   90.00
_cell.angle_gamma   90.00
#
_symmetry.space_group_name_H-M   'P 1'
#
loop_
_entity.id
_entity.type
_entity.pdbx_description
1 polymer ?
#
loop_
_entity_poly.entity_id
_entity_poly.type
_entity_poly.pdbx_seq_one_letter_code
_entity_poly.pdbx_strand_id
1 'polypeptide(L)'
;MTEKRKRGRPLGSGVKNYCTLGCRFTEKEYLLIQESLKDLKEEYGSNGKIILNLFKKYGNNIEKKGKNTILEEKNDKINKKGIRN
;
A
#
# COMPACT_ATOMS: atom_id res chain seq x y z
N MET A 1 -15.86 -26.41 -22.52
CA MET A 1 -14.66 -25.64 -22.15
C MET A 1 -14.88 -24.20 -22.58
N THR A 2 -14.96 -23.25 -21.63
CA THR A 2 -15.29 -21.85 -21.93
C THR A 2 -14.04 -21.09 -22.39
N GLU A 3 -14.06 -20.58 -23.61
CA GLU A 3 -12.92 -19.87 -24.22
C GLU A 3 -12.56 -18.61 -23.41
N LYS A 4 -11.33 -18.57 -22.88
CA LYS A 4 -10.80 -17.40 -22.18
C LYS A 4 -10.32 -16.37 -23.22
N ARG A 5 -10.92 -15.18 -23.23
CA ARG A 5 -10.52 -14.04 -24.07
C ARG A 5 -9.02 -13.74 -23.89
N LYS A 6 -8.31 -13.49 -24.99
CA LYS A 6 -6.89 -13.11 -25.01
C LYS A 6 -6.69 -11.83 -24.18
N ARG A 7 -6.17 -11.95 -22.95
CA ARG A 7 -5.74 -10.79 -22.14
C ARG A 7 -4.40 -10.31 -22.70
N GLY A 8 -4.27 -9.01 -22.94
CA GLY A 8 -3.04 -8.39 -23.44
C GLY A 8 -1.82 -8.71 -22.55
N ARG A 9 -0.61 -8.53 -23.11
CA ARG A 9 0.66 -8.84 -22.43
C ARG A 9 0.71 -8.14 -21.06
N PRO A 10 0.82 -8.86 -19.94
CA PRO A 10 0.89 -8.22 -18.63
C PRO A 10 2.20 -7.40 -18.56
N LEU A 11 2.07 -6.08 -18.41
CA LEU A 11 3.19 -5.12 -18.30
C LEU A 11 3.90 -5.17 -16.93
N GLY A 12 3.96 -6.33 -16.27
CA GLY A 12 4.64 -6.49 -14.98
C GLY A 12 5.47 -7.77 -14.91
N SER A 13 6.31 -7.90 -13.88
CA SER A 13 7.10 -9.12 -13.69
C SER A 13 6.15 -10.32 -13.59
N GLY A 14 6.40 -11.36 -14.39
CA GLY A 14 5.55 -12.57 -14.46
C GLY A 14 5.46 -13.38 -13.17
N VAL A 15 6.00 -12.85 -12.06
CA VAL A 15 6.04 -13.43 -10.73
C VAL A 15 4.77 -13.06 -9.93
N LYS A 16 4.22 -11.85 -10.14
CA LYS A 16 3.05 -11.36 -9.39
C LYS A 16 1.79 -11.38 -10.26
N ASN A 17 1.19 -12.57 -10.32
CA ASN A 17 0.05 -12.87 -11.21
C ASN A 17 -1.32 -12.70 -10.53
N TYR A 18 -1.36 -12.49 -9.22
CA TYR A 18 -2.60 -12.33 -8.45
C TYR A 18 -2.88 -10.84 -8.19
N CYS A 19 -4.15 -10.44 -8.16
CA CYS A 19 -4.54 -9.04 -7.99
C CYS A 19 -5.66 -8.91 -6.94
N THR A 20 -5.49 -8.00 -5.98
CA THR A 20 -6.54 -7.60 -5.03
C THR A 20 -6.33 -6.15 -4.59
N LEU A 21 -7.41 -5.45 -4.24
CA LEU A 21 -7.38 -4.04 -3.83
C LEU A 21 -6.64 -3.10 -4.83
N GLY A 22 -6.52 -3.49 -6.10
CA GLY A 22 -5.78 -2.74 -7.13
C GLY A 22 -4.27 -3.02 -7.19
N CYS A 23 -3.74 -3.88 -6.33
CA CYS A 23 -2.32 -4.23 -6.25
C CYS A 23 -2.04 -5.65 -6.75
N ARG A 24 -0.82 -5.88 -7.27
CA ARG A 24 -0.36 -7.21 -7.72
C ARG A 24 0.48 -7.91 -6.66
N PHE A 25 0.26 -9.22 -6.52
CA PHE A 25 0.85 -10.06 -5.49
C PHE A 25 1.33 -11.41 -6.04
N THR A 26 2.26 -12.02 -5.33
CA THR A 26 2.53 -13.45 -5.44
C THR A 26 1.36 -14.25 -4.84
N GLU A 27 1.30 -15.54 -5.12
CA GLU A 27 0.26 -16.42 -4.57
C GLU A 27 0.23 -16.42 -3.04
N LYS A 28 1.40 -16.52 -2.39
CA LYS A 28 1.51 -16.54 -0.93
C LYS A 28 1.00 -15.24 -0.31
N GLU A 29 1.43 -14.10 -0.85
CA GLU A 29 0.95 -12.77 -0.43
C GLU A 29 -0.57 -12.66 -0.63
N TYR A 30 -1.08 -13.13 -1.77
CA TYR A 30 -2.50 -13.06 -2.09
C TYR A 30 -3.37 -13.87 -1.14
N LEU A 31 -2.97 -15.10 -0.80
CA LEU A 31 -3.70 -15.96 0.14
C LEU A 31 -3.76 -15.35 1.54
N LEU A 32 -2.62 -14.84 2.03
CA LEU A 32 -2.56 -14.15 3.31
C LEU A 32 -3.51 -12.93 3.35
N ILE A 33 -3.48 -12.12 2.29
CA ILE A 33 -4.35 -10.94 2.20
C ILE A 33 -5.82 -11.34 2.10
N GLN A 34 -6.14 -12.42 1.37
CA GLN A 34 -7.51 -12.94 1.26
C GLN A 34 -8.06 -13.38 2.61
N GLU A 35 -7.26 -14.10 3.39
CA GLU A 35 -7.62 -14.55 4.73
C GLU A 35 -7.90 -13.35 5.65
N SER A 36 -6.97 -12.39 5.73
CA SER A 36 -7.17 -11.17 6.53
C SER A 36 -8.35 -10.31 6.05
N LEU A 37 -8.63 -10.31 4.74
CA LEU A 37 -9.78 -9.57 4.19
C LEU A 37 -11.12 -10.25 4.47
N LYS A 38 -11.13 -11.55 4.76
CA LYS A 38 -12.37 -12.27 5.04
C LYS A 38 -12.99 -11.76 6.34
N ASP A 39 -12.19 -11.64 7.39
CA ASP A 39 -12.61 -11.12 8.69
C ASP A 39 -13.09 -9.66 8.57
N LEU A 40 -12.35 -8.85 7.80
CA LEU A 40 -12.73 -7.46 7.53
C LEU A 40 -14.00 -7.35 6.68
N LYS A 41 -14.29 -8.30 5.79
CA LYS A 41 -15.54 -8.31 5.03
C LYS A 41 -16.73 -8.68 5.90
N GLU A 42 -16.55 -9.54 6.90
CA GLU A 42 -17.60 -9.87 7.87
C GLU A 42 -17.97 -8.64 8.71
N GLU A 43 -16.97 -7.86 9.13
CA GLU A 43 -17.18 -6.63 9.92
C GLU A 43 -17.74 -5.46 9.09
N TYR A 44 -17.19 -5.20 7.90
CA TYR A 44 -17.48 -3.98 7.12
C TYR A 44 -18.39 -4.23 5.90
N GLY A 45 -18.64 -5.47 5.51
CA GLY A 45 -19.54 -5.88 4.42
C GLY A 45 -19.05 -5.60 2.98
N SER A 46 -18.12 -4.65 2.77
CA SER A 46 -17.62 -4.32 1.43
C SER A 46 -16.17 -3.83 1.46
N ASN A 47 -15.44 -4.12 0.38
CA ASN A 47 -14.05 -3.65 0.21
C ASN A 47 -13.92 -2.13 0.31
N GLY A 48 -14.90 -1.38 -0.22
CA GLY A 48 -14.89 0.09 -0.17
C GLY A 48 -14.97 0.62 1.26
N LYS A 49 -15.83 0.03 2.11
CA LYS A 49 -15.94 0.41 3.53
C LYS A 49 -14.66 0.08 4.31
N ILE A 50 -14.02 -1.06 4.01
CA ILE A 50 -12.73 -1.45 4.60
C ILE A 50 -11.67 -0.40 4.26
N ILE A 51 -11.51 -0.08 2.97
CA ILE A 51 -10.53 0.91 2.50
C ILE A 51 -10.79 2.28 3.15
N LEU A 52 -12.04 2.75 3.16
CA LEU A 52 -12.41 4.02 3.77
C LEU A 52 -12.09 4.05 5.27
N ASN A 53 -12.35 2.95 5.98
CA ASN A 53 -12.04 2.86 7.41
C ASN A 53 -10.52 2.86 7.66
N LEU A 54 -9.74 2.15 6.84
CA LEU A 54 -8.28 2.20 6.88
C LEU A 54 -7.76 3.62 6.63
N PHE A 55 -8.32 4.34 5.66
CA PHE A 55 -7.98 5.75 5.43
C PHE A 55 -8.36 6.65 6.60
N LYS A 56 -9.52 6.44 7.25
CA LYS A 56 -9.88 7.22 8.44
C LYS A 56 -8.94 6.95 9.61
N LYS A 57 -8.59 5.68 9.84
CA LYS A 57 -7.77 5.23 10.97
C LYS A 57 -6.30 5.62 10.82
N TYR A 58 -5.76 5.49 9.61
CA TYR A 58 -4.32 5.68 9.35
C TYR A 58 -4.01 6.92 8.50
N GLY A 59 -4.97 7.51 7.81
CA GLY A 59 -4.75 8.69 6.96
C GLY A 59 -4.28 9.92 7.74
N ASN A 60 -4.77 10.10 8.98
CA ASN A 60 -4.32 11.19 9.86
C ASN A 60 -2.83 11.09 10.27
N ASN A 61 -2.22 9.91 10.16
CA ASN A 61 -0.79 9.74 10.43
C ASN A 61 0.10 10.18 9.26
N ILE A 62 -0.45 10.34 8.06
CA ILE A 62 0.28 10.84 6.88
C ILE A 62 0.53 12.35 7.02
N GLU A 63 -0.47 13.12 7.47
CA GLU A 63 -0.33 14.57 7.70
C GLU A 63 0.68 14.91 8.81
N LYS A 64 0.80 14.05 9.84
CA LYS A 64 1.78 14.24 10.91
C LYS A 64 3.21 13.91 10.46
N LYS A 65 3.40 12.92 9.58
CA LYS A 65 4.74 12.61 9.04
C LYS A 65 5.29 13.70 8.13
N GLY A 66 4.43 14.41 7.38
CA GLY A 66 4.84 15.56 6.57
C GLY A 66 5.37 16.77 7.35
N LYS A 67 5.07 16.86 8.66
CA LYS A 67 5.63 17.90 9.54
C LYS A 67 7.00 17.49 10.12
N ASN A 68 7.20 16.19 10.38
CA ASN A 68 8.44 15.70 10.97
C ASN A 68 9.58 15.58 9.95
N THR A 69 9.30 15.25 8.69
CA THR A 69 10.36 15.16 7.66
C THR A 69 10.93 16.52 7.26
N ILE A 70 10.15 17.60 7.29
CA ILE A 70 10.65 18.96 7.03
C ILE A 70 11.58 19.44 8.16
N LEU A 71 11.34 19.00 9.40
CA LEU A 71 12.17 19.33 10.55
C LEU A 71 13.48 18.51 10.57
N GLU A 72 13.44 17.23 10.21
CA GLU A 72 14.64 16.38 10.11
C GLU A 72 15.57 16.82 8.96
N GLU A 73 15.04 17.12 7.77
CA GLU A 73 15.86 17.61 6.65
C GLU A 73 16.52 18.99 6.91
N LYS A 74 15.90 19.84 7.75
CA LYS A 74 16.48 21.13 8.14
C LYS A 74 17.61 20.96 9.16
N ASN A 75 17.47 20.05 10.12
CA ASN A 75 18.49 19.80 11.13
C ASN A 75 19.78 19.21 10.52
N ASP A 76 19.66 18.30 9.54
CA ASP A 76 20.83 17.74 8.85
C ASP A 76 21.59 18.78 8.00
N LYS A 77 20.89 19.74 7.40
CA LYS A 77 21.52 20.84 6.62
C LYS A 77 22.22 21.87 7.51
N ILE A 78 21.72 22.11 8.71
CA ILE A 78 22.36 23.02 9.69
C ILE A 78 23.64 22.37 10.22
N ASN A 79 23.62 21.07 10.54
CA ASN A 79 24.78 20.37 11.10
C ASN A 79 25.94 20.21 10.09
N LYS A 80 25.65 20.16 8.78
CA LYS A 80 26.69 20.13 7.72
C LYS A 80 27.39 21.47 7.46
N LYS A 81 26.81 22.60 7.88
CA LYS A 81 27.44 23.93 7.74
C LYS A 81 28.35 24.31 8.92
N GLY A 82 28.28 23.58 10.04
CA GLY A 82 29.08 23.82 11.24
C GLY A 82 30.44 23.11 11.30
N ILE A 83 30.73 22.21 10.35
CA ILE A 83 32.02 21.50 10.28
C ILE A 83 32.77 21.96 9.03
N ARG A 84 33.28 23.20 9.09
CA ARG A 84 34.40 23.67 8.27
C ARG A 84 35.35 24.42 9.18
N ASN A 85 36.17 23.65 9.91
CA ASN A 85 37.50 24.06 10.33
C ASN A 85 38.48 23.18 9.56
#